data_AF-A0A667XBS1-F1
#
_entry.id   AF-A0A667XBS1-F1
#
_cell.length_a   1.000
_cell.length_b   1.000
_cell.length_c   1.000
_cell.angle_alpha   90.00
_cell.angle_beta   90.00
_cell.angle_gamma   90.00
#
_symmetry.space_group_name_H-M   'P 1'
#
loop_
_entity.id
_entity.type
_entity.pdbx_description
1 polymer ?
#
loop_
_entity_poly.entity_id
_entity_poly.type
_entity_poly.pdbx_seq_one_letter_code
_entity_poly.pdbx_strand_id
1 'polypeptide(L)'
;QTIDLLMCAADSRSHCSLLNGECRNLCEKGFDRIGSIRVECGPWVGYEQQSFTGEMFMLEKGEYPRWDTWSNSYRCDRFMSVRPVRMDPQDHKICLYECMNFEGRKMEVCDEDIPSLWSYGFQDRVASIQVTGGTWVGYQYPGYRGYQYVFEMGPYKHWNEWGAHHPQIQSIRRVRDMQTHRRGCFEMTA
;
A
#
# COMPACT_ATOMS: atom_id res chain seq x y z
N GLN A 1 -15.17 -11.99 6.80
CA GLN A 1 -15.10 -11.03 7.92
C GLN A 1 -15.26 -9.63 7.36
N THR A 2 -15.89 -8.74 8.12
CA THR A 2 -16.09 -7.33 7.78
C THR A 2 -14.74 -6.61 7.90
N ILE A 3 -14.33 -5.97 6.81
CA ILE A 3 -13.13 -5.13 6.77
C ILE A 3 -13.60 -3.76 7.22
N ASP A 4 -13.03 -3.17 8.28
CA ASP A 4 -13.63 -2.00 8.95
C ASP A 4 -12.65 -0.82 8.97
N LEU A 5 -13.01 0.25 8.26
CA LEU A 5 -12.27 1.51 8.19
C LEU A 5 -13.17 2.66 8.65
N LEU A 6 -12.81 3.30 9.75
CA LEU A 6 -13.49 4.51 10.23
C LEU A 6 -12.77 5.74 9.66
N MET A 7 -13.53 6.63 9.02
CA MET A 7 -13.01 7.88 8.46
C MET A 7 -13.82 9.06 9.00
N CYS A 8 -13.17 10.15 9.34
CA CYS A 8 -13.83 11.39 9.77
C CYS A 8 -13.39 12.58 8.91
N ALA A 9 -14.32 13.48 8.63
CA ALA A 9 -14.07 14.67 7.82
C ALA A 9 -13.20 15.69 8.57
N ALA A 10 -12.41 16.49 7.84
CA ALA A 10 -11.51 17.48 8.44
C ALA A 10 -12.25 18.73 8.96
N ASP A 11 -13.36 19.07 8.33
CA ASP A 11 -14.19 20.24 8.59
C ASP A 11 -15.29 19.99 9.64
N SER A 12 -15.57 18.72 9.95
CA SER A 12 -16.64 18.33 10.86
C SER A 12 -16.25 17.16 11.75
N ARG A 13 -16.18 17.41 13.07
CA ARG A 13 -15.92 16.36 14.07
C ARG A 13 -17.06 15.35 14.22
N SER A 14 -18.26 15.70 13.77
CA SER A 14 -19.43 14.81 13.84
C SER A 14 -19.65 14.01 12.56
N HIS A 15 -18.93 14.33 11.48
CA HIS A 15 -19.07 13.61 10.21
C HIS A 15 -18.02 12.49 10.13
N CYS A 16 -18.41 11.31 10.60
CA CYS A 16 -17.62 10.09 10.48
C CYS A 16 -18.44 8.98 9.83
N SER A 17 -17.78 8.11 9.05
CA SER A 17 -18.39 6.95 8.42
C SER A 17 -17.51 5.72 8.57
N LEU A 18 -18.15 4.58 8.84
CA LEU A 18 -17.52 3.27 8.74
C LEU A 18 -17.65 2.76 7.31
N LEU A 19 -16.55 2.28 6.74
CA LEU A 19 -16.51 1.63 5.44
C LEU A 19 -16.23 0.14 5.62
N ASN A 20 -17.09 -0.67 5.01
CA ASN A 20 -17.04 -2.13 5.06
C ASN A 20 -16.54 -2.78 3.75
N GLY A 21 -16.12 -1.95 2.80
CA GLY A 21 -15.68 -2.34 1.47
C GLY A 21 -15.11 -1.16 0.70
N GLU A 22 -14.79 -1.38 -0.56
CA GLU A 22 -14.20 -0.35 -1.41
C GLU A 22 -15.14 0.85 -1.64
N CYS A 23 -14.55 2.04 -1.78
CA CYS A 23 -15.24 3.26 -2.15
C CYS A 23 -14.45 3.97 -3.24
N ARG A 24 -15.01 4.05 -4.45
CA ARG A 24 -14.38 4.68 -5.63
C ARG A 24 -14.39 6.19 -5.58
N ASN A 25 -15.29 6.79 -4.82
CA ASN A 25 -15.46 8.24 -4.73
C ASN A 25 -16.02 8.64 -3.37
N LEU A 26 -15.16 9.13 -2.49
CA LEU A 26 -15.54 9.52 -1.13
C LEU A 26 -16.44 10.78 -1.09
N CYS A 27 -16.43 11.61 -2.14
CA CYS A 27 -17.36 12.74 -2.26
C CYS A 27 -18.83 12.29 -2.30
N GLU A 28 -19.12 11.09 -2.83
CA GLU A 28 -20.49 10.54 -2.82
C GLU A 28 -20.99 10.24 -1.41
N LYS A 29 -20.07 10.11 -0.45
CA LYS A 29 -20.35 9.96 0.98
C LYS A 29 -20.22 11.30 1.74
N GLY A 30 -20.10 12.42 1.03
CA GLY A 30 -19.98 13.76 1.61
C GLY A 30 -18.60 14.07 2.20
N PHE A 31 -17.56 13.32 1.84
CA PHE A 31 -16.19 13.58 2.28
C PHE A 31 -15.40 14.31 1.19
N ASP A 32 -15.31 15.64 1.30
CA ASP A 32 -14.45 16.45 0.44
C ASP A 32 -13.00 16.50 0.94
N ARG A 33 -12.80 16.33 2.25
CA ARG A 33 -11.49 16.27 2.90
C ARG A 33 -11.52 15.37 4.12
N ILE A 34 -10.59 14.43 4.19
CA ILE A 34 -10.44 13.51 5.32
C ILE A 34 -9.53 14.13 6.38
N GLY A 35 -10.00 14.19 7.62
CA GLY A 35 -9.26 14.71 8.77
C GLY A 35 -8.49 13.63 9.50
N SER A 36 -9.11 12.46 9.70
CA SER A 36 -8.51 11.33 10.39
C SER A 36 -9.04 9.99 9.89
N ILE A 37 -8.22 8.96 10.01
CA ILE A 37 -8.55 7.58 9.66
C ILE A 37 -8.23 6.68 10.85
N ARG A 38 -9.09 5.70 11.13
CA ARG A 38 -8.77 4.59 12.03
C ARG A 38 -9.07 3.27 11.31
N VAL A 39 -8.07 2.40 11.26
CA VAL A 39 -8.18 1.05 10.70
C VAL A 39 -8.35 0.07 11.85
N GLU A 40 -9.53 -0.54 11.97
CA GLU A 40 -9.80 -1.58 12.97
C GLU A 40 -9.44 -2.96 12.41
N CYS A 41 -9.94 -3.23 11.20
CA CYS A 41 -9.70 -4.44 10.42
C CYS A 41 -9.20 -4.02 9.03
N GLY A 42 -8.01 -4.49 8.66
CA GLY A 42 -7.34 -4.10 7.42
C GLY A 42 -6.40 -5.20 6.93
N PRO A 43 -5.42 -4.88 6.07
CA PRO A 43 -5.01 -3.54 5.66
C PRO A 43 -5.83 -2.94 4.51
N TRP A 44 -5.76 -1.62 4.34
CA TRP A 44 -6.43 -0.85 3.29
C TRP A 44 -5.44 -0.02 2.49
N VAL A 45 -5.73 0.22 1.22
CA VAL A 45 -4.98 1.18 0.40
C VAL A 45 -5.90 2.34 0.03
N GLY A 46 -5.49 3.52 0.44
CA GLY A 46 -6.11 4.78 0.06
C GLY A 46 -5.44 5.39 -1.16
N TYR A 47 -6.16 6.27 -1.84
CA TYR A 47 -5.69 6.92 -3.07
C TYR A 47 -6.00 8.41 -3.07
N GLU A 48 -5.07 9.18 -3.61
CA GLU A 48 -5.19 10.62 -3.79
C GLU A 48 -6.41 11.02 -4.65
N GLN A 49 -6.73 10.22 -5.66
CA GLN A 49 -7.78 10.53 -6.63
C GLN A 49 -8.89 9.48 -6.59
N GLN A 50 -9.98 9.77 -7.31
CA GLN A 50 -11.11 8.86 -7.47
C GLN A 50 -10.69 7.61 -8.27
N SER A 51 -11.50 6.56 -8.16
CA SER A 51 -11.35 5.31 -8.92
C SER A 51 -9.97 4.66 -8.77
N PHE A 52 -9.39 4.75 -7.57
CA PHE A 52 -8.13 4.09 -7.19
C PHE A 52 -6.90 4.56 -8.00
N THR A 53 -6.80 5.86 -8.23
CA THR A 53 -5.71 6.48 -9.00
C THR A 53 -4.96 7.56 -8.22
N GLY A 54 -3.78 7.96 -8.72
CA GLY A 54 -2.90 8.90 -8.04
C GLY A 54 -2.00 8.24 -6.98
N GLU A 55 -1.48 9.04 -6.05
CA GLU A 55 -0.64 8.55 -4.96
C GLU A 55 -1.39 7.52 -4.08
N MET A 56 -0.68 6.45 -3.68
CA MET A 56 -1.21 5.42 -2.79
C MET A 56 -0.79 5.65 -1.33
N PHE A 57 -1.66 5.28 -0.39
CA PHE A 57 -1.43 5.33 1.04
C PHE A 57 -1.70 3.96 1.66
N MET A 58 -0.66 3.29 2.15
CA MET A 58 -0.83 2.01 2.85
C MET A 58 -1.34 2.29 4.27
N LEU A 59 -2.51 1.75 4.61
CA LEU A 59 -3.18 1.90 5.90
C LEU A 59 -3.26 0.54 6.60
N GLU A 60 -2.28 0.27 7.46
CA GLU A 60 -2.29 -0.87 8.38
C GLU A 60 -3.13 -0.56 9.62
N LYS A 61 -3.45 -1.57 10.44
CA LYS A 61 -4.23 -1.40 11.68
C LYS A 61 -3.61 -0.31 12.56
N GLY A 62 -4.42 0.67 12.96
CA GLY A 62 -3.95 1.80 13.76
C GLY A 62 -4.78 3.06 13.58
N GLU A 63 -4.29 4.13 14.21
CA GLU A 63 -4.88 5.47 14.15
C GLU A 63 -3.99 6.41 13.35
N TYR A 64 -4.62 7.14 12.45
CA TYR A 64 -3.99 8.15 11.62
C TYR A 64 -4.72 9.48 11.86
N PRO A 65 -4.30 10.26 12.87
CA PRO A 65 -5.05 11.42 13.32
C PRO A 65 -5.02 12.63 12.37
N ARG A 66 -4.13 12.61 11.37
CA ARG A 66 -3.95 13.68 10.37
C ARG A 66 -3.35 13.16 9.06
N TRP A 67 -3.45 13.94 8.00
CA TRP A 67 -2.98 13.52 6.68
C TRP A 67 -1.48 13.21 6.59
N ASP A 68 -0.66 13.93 7.35
CA ASP A 68 0.79 13.73 7.46
C ASP A 68 1.16 12.39 8.13
N THR A 69 0.19 11.68 8.71
CA THR A 69 0.42 10.38 9.37
C THR A 69 0.21 9.18 8.44
N TRP A 70 -0.51 9.35 7.33
CA TRP A 70 -0.65 8.30 6.29
C TRP A 70 0.12 8.59 5.00
N SER A 71 0.51 9.85 4.75
CA SER A 71 1.34 10.22 3.60
C SER A 71 2.82 10.23 3.97
N ASN A 72 3.62 9.43 3.25
CA ASN A 72 5.08 9.41 3.41
C ASN A 72 5.79 10.38 2.44
N SER A 73 5.05 10.99 1.50
CA SER A 73 5.59 11.93 0.50
C SER A 73 5.40 13.39 0.90
N TYR A 74 4.39 13.69 1.73
CA TYR A 74 3.97 15.05 2.11
C TYR A 74 3.57 15.94 0.91
N ARG A 75 3.17 15.33 -0.22
CA ARG A 75 2.89 16.04 -1.48
C ARG A 75 1.44 16.50 -1.61
N CYS A 76 0.50 15.73 -1.08
CA CYS A 76 -0.94 15.97 -1.24
C CYS A 76 -1.70 15.52 0.01
N ASP A 77 -2.69 16.32 0.44
CA ASP A 77 -3.60 15.99 1.55
C ASP A 77 -4.92 15.37 1.08
N ARG A 78 -5.06 15.13 -0.24
CA ARG A 78 -6.27 14.53 -0.82
C ARG A 78 -6.32 13.02 -0.57
N PHE A 79 -7.52 12.55 -0.31
CA PHE A 79 -7.84 11.14 -0.10
C PHE A 79 -9.25 10.91 -0.62
N MET A 80 -9.38 10.34 -1.82
CA MET A 80 -10.62 10.41 -2.60
C MET A 80 -11.21 9.05 -2.94
N SER A 81 -10.42 7.97 -2.82
CA SER A 81 -10.91 6.60 -2.93
C SER A 81 -10.09 5.65 -2.08
N VAL A 82 -10.67 4.51 -1.73
CA VAL A 82 -10.04 3.53 -0.81
C VAL A 82 -10.59 2.14 -1.05
N ARG A 83 -9.74 1.12 -0.91
CA ARG A 83 -10.16 -0.28 -0.98
C ARG A 83 -9.41 -1.16 0.00
N PRO A 84 -9.98 -2.30 0.40
CA PRO A 84 -9.23 -3.33 1.09
C PRO A 84 -8.07 -3.84 0.23
N VAL A 85 -6.96 -4.17 0.87
CA VAL A 85 -5.83 -4.83 0.20
C VAL A 85 -6.03 -6.33 0.25
N ARG A 86 -5.81 -7.01 -0.87
CA ARG A 86 -5.83 -8.45 -0.94
C ARG A 86 -4.58 -8.99 -0.26
N MET A 87 -4.77 -9.73 0.81
CA MET A 87 -3.69 -10.44 1.50
C MET A 87 -3.58 -11.85 0.93
N ASP A 88 -2.37 -12.25 0.58
CA ASP A 88 -2.04 -13.61 0.19
C ASP A 88 -1.39 -14.34 1.38
N PRO A 89 -1.90 -15.52 1.81
CA PRO A 89 -1.31 -16.28 2.91
C PRO A 89 0.02 -16.97 2.56
N GLN A 90 0.46 -16.93 1.30
CA GLN A 90 1.75 -17.47 0.89
C GLN A 90 2.91 -16.69 1.50
N ASP A 91 4.05 -17.39 1.67
CA ASP A 91 5.31 -16.78 2.08
C ASP A 91 5.67 -15.61 1.16
N HIS A 92 6.23 -14.55 1.73
CA HIS A 92 6.47 -13.32 1.01
C HIS A 92 7.62 -13.50 0.04
N LYS A 93 7.35 -13.38 -1.26
CA LYS A 93 8.38 -13.44 -2.30
C LYS A 93 8.12 -12.43 -3.42
N ILE A 94 9.13 -11.61 -3.70
CA ILE A 94 9.12 -10.61 -4.77
C ILE A 94 10.46 -10.56 -5.51
N CYS A 95 10.41 -10.36 -6.82
CA CYS A 95 11.58 -10.12 -7.66
C CYS A 95 11.48 -8.74 -8.32
N LEU A 96 12.49 -7.91 -8.11
CA LEU A 96 12.63 -6.57 -8.69
C LEU A 96 13.57 -6.64 -9.90
N TYR A 97 13.24 -5.93 -10.98
CA TYR A 97 14.04 -5.89 -12.21
C TYR A 97 14.37 -4.46 -12.63
N GLU A 98 15.62 -4.24 -13.05
CA GLU A 98 16.13 -2.95 -13.51
C GLU A 98 15.46 -2.47 -14.82
N CYS A 99 15.12 -3.40 -15.70
CA CYS A 99 14.47 -3.13 -16.99
C CYS A 99 12.99 -3.55 -16.99
N MET A 100 12.25 -3.09 -18.00
CA MET A 100 10.87 -3.52 -18.25
C MET A 100 10.85 -5.01 -18.63
N ASN A 101 9.66 -5.62 -18.60
CA ASN A 101 9.45 -7.00 -19.07
C ASN A 101 10.34 -8.07 -18.40
N PHE A 102 10.77 -7.84 -17.15
CA PHE A 102 11.56 -8.75 -16.33
C PHE A 102 13.00 -8.99 -16.83
N GLU A 103 13.59 -7.96 -17.43
CA GLU A 103 14.95 -7.99 -17.97
C GLU A 103 15.97 -7.24 -17.08
N GLY A 104 17.25 -7.36 -17.44
CA GLY A 104 18.34 -6.64 -16.78
C GLY A 104 18.75 -7.25 -15.44
N ARG A 105 19.39 -6.44 -14.59
CA ARG A 105 19.75 -6.86 -13.23
C ARG A 105 18.47 -7.14 -12.44
N LYS A 106 18.48 -8.21 -11.64
CA LYS A 106 17.36 -8.57 -10.76
C LYS A 106 17.79 -8.73 -9.30
N MET A 107 16.84 -8.54 -8.40
CA MET A 107 16.98 -8.80 -6.97
C MET A 107 15.74 -9.56 -6.49
N GLU A 108 15.95 -10.76 -5.96
CA GLU A 108 14.90 -11.55 -5.31
C GLU A 108 14.93 -11.26 -3.81
N VAL A 109 13.76 -11.01 -3.22
CA VAL A 109 13.56 -10.76 -1.80
C VAL A 109 12.54 -11.77 -1.28
N CYS A 110 12.92 -12.52 -0.25
CA CYS A 110 12.10 -13.56 0.38
C CYS A 110 12.03 -13.28 1.88
N ASP A 111 10.82 -13.15 2.42
CA ASP A 111 10.55 -13.03 3.86
C ASP A 111 11.42 -12.00 4.62
N GLU A 112 11.82 -10.92 3.94
CA GLU A 112 12.68 -9.87 4.48
C GLU A 112 12.16 -8.48 4.09
N ASP A 113 12.37 -7.50 4.97
CA ASP A 113 12.09 -6.10 4.67
C ASP A 113 13.42 -5.41 4.31
N ILE A 114 13.44 -4.67 3.21
CA ILE A 114 14.65 -4.05 2.66
C ILE A 114 14.56 -2.52 2.84
N PRO A 115 15.18 -1.94 3.87
CA PRO A 115 15.14 -0.50 4.11
C PRO A 115 16.00 0.30 3.12
N SER A 116 16.89 -0.35 2.38
CA SER A 116 17.71 0.26 1.33
C SER A 116 18.13 -0.78 0.30
N LEU A 117 17.68 -0.63 -0.95
CA LEU A 117 18.10 -1.49 -2.07
C LEU A 117 19.62 -1.42 -2.30
N TRP A 118 20.23 -0.25 -2.05
CA TRP A 118 21.67 -0.03 -2.15
C TRP A 118 22.48 -0.93 -1.22
N SER A 119 21.95 -1.28 -0.04
CA SER A 119 22.63 -2.15 0.92
C SER A 119 22.79 -3.59 0.40
N TYR A 120 22.02 -3.97 -0.62
CA TYR A 120 22.06 -5.28 -1.26
C TYR A 120 22.69 -5.22 -2.67
N GLY A 121 23.39 -4.12 -3.00
CA GLY A 121 24.06 -3.95 -4.29
C GLY A 121 23.12 -3.66 -5.48
N PHE A 122 21.84 -3.40 -5.21
CA PHE A 122 20.88 -2.94 -6.20
C PHE A 122 20.89 -1.40 -6.30
N GLN A 123 20.25 -0.85 -7.34
CA GLN A 123 20.17 0.60 -7.57
C GLN A 123 18.76 1.11 -7.24
N ASP A 124 18.50 2.39 -7.49
CA ASP A 124 17.18 2.99 -7.29
C ASP A 124 16.22 2.76 -8.46
N ARG A 125 16.70 2.18 -9.58
CA ARG A 125 15.90 1.90 -10.76
C ARG A 125 15.22 0.53 -10.68
N VAL A 126 13.88 0.52 -10.63
CA VAL A 126 13.04 -0.69 -10.72
C VAL A 126 11.96 -0.46 -11.78
N ALA A 127 12.05 -1.18 -12.90
CA ALA A 127 11.18 -0.97 -14.06
C ALA A 127 10.15 -2.08 -14.31
N SER A 128 10.34 -3.27 -13.71
CA SER A 128 9.33 -4.32 -13.66
C SER A 128 9.48 -5.18 -12.39
N ILE A 129 8.39 -5.82 -11.97
CA ILE A 129 8.30 -6.55 -10.69
C ILE A 129 7.51 -7.84 -10.89
N GLN A 130 7.91 -8.92 -10.24
CA GLN A 130 7.11 -10.13 -10.10
C GLN A 130 6.88 -10.43 -8.62
N VAL A 131 5.63 -10.36 -8.17
CA VAL A 131 5.24 -10.82 -6.84
C VAL A 131 4.72 -12.24 -6.99
N THR A 132 5.43 -13.20 -6.40
CA THR A 132 5.03 -14.61 -6.39
C THR A 132 4.46 -15.06 -5.05
N GLY A 133 4.51 -14.22 -4.02
CA GLY A 133 3.90 -14.51 -2.72
C GLY A 133 3.84 -13.30 -1.81
N GLY A 134 2.80 -13.25 -0.98
CA GLY A 134 2.51 -12.17 -0.06
C GLY A 134 2.16 -10.83 -0.73
N THR A 135 2.02 -9.80 0.10
CA THR A 135 1.73 -8.43 -0.31
C THR A 135 2.85 -7.51 0.16
N TRP A 136 3.25 -6.56 -0.68
CA TRP A 136 4.42 -5.71 -0.47
C TRP A 136 4.10 -4.24 -0.67
N VAL A 137 4.90 -3.36 -0.05
CA VAL A 137 4.90 -1.92 -0.33
C VAL A 137 6.30 -1.48 -0.69
N GLY A 138 6.47 -0.97 -1.91
CA GLY A 138 7.70 -0.30 -2.34
C GLY A 138 7.63 1.20 -2.09
N TYR A 139 8.79 1.81 -1.88
CA TYR A 139 8.93 3.21 -1.54
C TYR A 139 9.98 3.89 -2.42
N GLN A 140 9.72 5.15 -2.77
CA GLN A 140 10.61 5.95 -3.61
C GLN A 140 12.02 6.14 -3.01
N TYR A 141 12.11 6.27 -1.69
CA TYR A 141 13.36 6.56 -0.98
C TYR A 141 13.72 5.49 0.05
N PRO A 142 15.00 5.42 0.48
CA PRO A 142 15.41 4.55 1.58
C PRO A 142 14.69 4.89 2.90
N GLY A 143 14.52 3.87 3.74
CA GLY A 143 13.85 3.97 5.03
C GLY A 143 12.33 4.13 4.92
N TYR A 144 11.72 3.57 3.87
CA TYR A 144 10.27 3.54 3.65
C TYR A 144 9.64 4.94 3.49
N ARG A 145 10.31 5.83 2.74
CA ARG A 145 9.90 7.24 2.56
C ARG A 145 9.51 7.57 1.13
N GLY A 146 8.78 8.67 0.95
CA GLY A 146 8.31 9.14 -0.36
C GLY A 146 7.04 8.44 -0.81
N TYR A 147 6.80 8.41 -2.12
CA TYR A 147 5.64 7.71 -2.69
C TYR A 147 5.65 6.22 -2.34
N GLN A 148 4.45 5.70 -2.07
CA GLN A 148 4.20 4.29 -1.74
C GLN A 148 3.55 3.59 -2.93
N TYR A 149 3.93 2.34 -3.17
CA TYR A 149 3.38 1.50 -4.23
C TYR A 149 3.03 0.13 -3.67
N VAL A 150 1.74 -0.24 -3.71
CA VAL A 150 1.27 -1.53 -3.18
C VAL A 150 1.38 -2.58 -4.29
N PHE A 151 2.04 -3.69 -3.98
CA PHE A 151 2.20 -4.82 -4.88
C PHE A 151 1.50 -6.05 -4.29
N GLU A 152 0.43 -6.48 -4.95
CA GLU A 152 -0.28 -7.73 -4.69
C GLU A 152 0.29 -8.83 -5.61
N MET A 153 -0.08 -10.10 -5.40
CA MET A 153 0.43 -11.20 -6.22
C MET A 153 0.15 -10.96 -7.72
N GLY A 154 1.21 -11.00 -8.53
CA GLY A 154 1.09 -10.82 -9.97
C GLY A 154 2.35 -10.29 -10.66
N PRO A 155 2.35 -10.32 -12.01
CA PRO A 155 3.37 -9.68 -12.83
C PRO A 155 3.06 -8.19 -13.05
N TYR A 156 4.10 -7.36 -12.97
CA TYR A 156 4.06 -5.94 -13.32
C TYR A 156 5.18 -5.65 -14.33
N LYS A 157 4.86 -5.57 -15.62
CA LYS A 157 5.88 -5.50 -16.71
C LYS A 157 6.45 -4.09 -16.92
N HIS A 158 5.74 -3.07 -16.46
CA HIS A 158 6.15 -1.67 -16.55
C HIS A 158 5.74 -0.90 -15.29
N TRP A 159 6.52 0.11 -14.92
CA TRP A 159 6.25 0.94 -13.74
C TRP A 159 4.93 1.73 -13.73
N ASN A 160 4.25 1.77 -14.86
CA ASN A 160 2.93 2.41 -14.97
C ASN A 160 1.85 1.50 -14.35
N GLU A 161 2.09 0.19 -14.30
CA GLU A 161 1.13 -0.80 -13.77
C GLU A 161 0.95 -0.69 -12.25
N TRP A 162 1.90 -0.08 -11.54
CA TRP A 162 1.76 0.26 -10.11
C TRP A 162 1.60 1.76 -9.86
N GLY A 163 1.31 2.55 -10.90
CA GLY A 163 1.00 3.98 -10.78
C GLY A 163 2.20 4.90 -10.53
N ALA A 164 3.45 4.44 -10.72
CA ALA A 164 4.61 5.31 -10.61
C ALA A 164 4.80 6.17 -11.88
N HIS A 165 5.26 7.41 -11.69
CA HIS A 165 5.63 8.30 -12.81
C HIS A 165 7.03 8.00 -13.37
N HIS A 166 7.92 7.48 -12.53
CA HIS A 166 9.29 7.10 -12.86
C HIS A 166 9.62 5.77 -12.17
N PRO A 167 10.51 4.93 -12.73
CA PRO A 167 10.87 3.62 -12.18
C PRO A 167 11.82 3.75 -10.99
N GLN A 168 11.44 4.50 -9.96
CA GLN A 168 12.26 4.74 -8.78
C GLN A 168 11.68 4.05 -7.55
N ILE A 169 12.41 3.04 -7.04
CA ILE A 169 12.13 2.36 -5.77
C ILE A 169 13.48 2.15 -5.07
N GLN A 170 13.55 2.48 -3.78
CA GLN A 170 14.78 2.39 -2.99
C GLN A 170 14.61 1.65 -1.67
N SER A 171 13.38 1.34 -1.26
CA SER A 171 13.12 0.41 -0.17
C SER A 171 11.82 -0.33 -0.41
N ILE A 172 11.71 -1.52 0.16
CA ILE A 172 10.51 -2.36 0.07
C ILE A 172 10.31 -3.08 1.38
N ARG A 173 9.06 -3.26 1.79
CA ARG A 173 8.71 -4.06 2.98
C ARG A 173 7.49 -4.91 2.70
N ARG A 174 7.33 -5.94 3.49
CA ARG A 174 6.13 -6.76 3.53
C ARG A 174 5.01 -5.98 4.21
N VAL A 175 3.80 -6.14 3.68
CA VAL A 175 2.58 -5.83 4.42
C VAL A 175 2.32 -7.01 5.34
N ARG A 176 2.28 -6.74 6.64
CA ARG A 176 1.97 -7.76 7.62
C ARG A 176 0.56 -7.52 8.11
N ASP A 177 -0.27 -8.55 8.03
CA ASP A 177 -1.48 -8.55 8.83
C ASP A 177 -1.06 -8.71 10.29
N MET A 178 -1.33 -7.72 11.14
CA MET A 178 -1.07 -7.86 12.58
C MET A 178 -1.89 -9.00 13.20
N GLN A 179 -2.90 -9.55 12.51
CA GLN A 179 -3.63 -10.74 12.94
C GLN A 179 -2.88 -12.05 12.66
N THR A 180 -1.90 -12.07 11.73
CA THR A 180 -1.19 -13.31 11.35
C THR A 180 0.17 -13.50 12.04
N HIS A 181 0.56 -12.63 12.98
CA HIS A 181 1.64 -12.95 13.93
C HIS A 181 1.18 -14.05 14.92
N ARG A 182 1.27 -15.31 14.46
CA ARG A 182 1.21 -16.60 15.19
C ARG A 182 0.76 -16.53 16.66
N ARG A 183 -0.55 -16.40 16.86
CA ARG A 183 -1.39 -17.19 17.79
C ARG A 183 -2.85 -16.74 17.63
N GLY A 184 -3.62 -17.45 16.82
CA GLY A 184 -5.05 -17.21 16.65
C GLY A 184 -5.52 -17.52 15.25
N CYS A 185 -6.06 -18.72 15.09
CA CYS A 185 -6.72 -19.33 13.93
C CYS A 185 -7.47 -18.38 12.99
N PHE A 186 -7.37 -18.63 11.68
CA PHE A 186 -8.53 -18.66 10.79
C PHE A 186 -8.31 -19.73 9.71
N GLU A 187 -9.12 -20.79 9.76
CA GLU A 187 -9.30 -21.73 8.66
C GLU A 187 -10.37 -21.15 7.71
N MET A 188 -10.06 -21.10 6.41
CA MET A 188 -11.08 -20.93 5.38
C MET A 188 -11.87 -22.24 5.30
N THR A 189 -13.08 -22.28 5.86
CA THR A 189 -14.06 -23.31 5.45
C THR A 189 -14.63 -22.94 4.08
N ALA A 190 -14.70 -23.97 3.24
CA ALA A 190 -14.91 -24.00 1.78
C ALA A 190 -16.16 -23.31 1.25
#